data_AF-A0A090RP65-F1
#
_entry.id   AF-A0A090RP65-F1
#
_cell.length_a   1.000
_cell.length_b   1.000
_cell.length_c   1.000
_cell.angle_alpha   90.00
_cell.angle_beta   90.00
_cell.angle_gamma   90.00
#
_symmetry.space_group_name_H-M   'P 1'
#
loop_
_entity.id
_entity.type
_entity.pdbx_description
1 polymer ?
#
loop_
_entity_poly.entity_id
_entity_poly.type
_entity_poly.pdbx_seq_one_letter_code
_entity_poly.pdbx_strand_id
1 'polypeptide(L)'
;MDTSSTTTANEYYSAAISPSSSTWCFEDSCYDSQYTVLGYSMNGMEGVPLDQEVAFGVDNHFYYLDYDSLYSYCDSELGYATCEAWASNRWYGDASTGIGGLESSQDAFYNANYSPLYHSFMENDADLVIDPQTPSGYEEAIFSVDNTTELKARAIDSEGRIIANASSGYFDYDGYYVQPYSSRGLIIDGSQSTSLKPLANTTLSFADAEGEQLIIEEMGSTIAYDSFSYPTSGEESQTYIIGSASVATFDYSDSSKYYNSLDVSECIDFEQPILGSACQHFGFASQAFIWSLADNGETRFPASSWATSYDNYDYAAAQASARAATIVERENSEYQGLPVLVGFNTELADDDLIMQAAVYYPGSTSNFSVDENAWTSVFINNAKLEYDDSYYYSNSLATDINSQLIVIGETKRLGSVPEGGAAANRMFVADAGQSSPSATYFSDLSQSIFFTSAGGNANAINTYNEIVGEVDAESHTEIDGPQRRRRGFIFPYSGVGSDEERMAIFGSRAWW
;
A
#
# COMPACT_ATOMS: atom_id res chain seq x y z
N MET A 1 -0.02 -20.65 -10.66
CA MET A 1 0.56 -19.58 -11.48
C MET A 1 1.40 -20.19 -12.58
N ASP A 2 0.78 -20.44 -13.73
CA ASP A 2 1.46 -20.64 -15.00
C ASP A 2 1.77 -19.28 -15.62
N THR A 3 3.05 -18.99 -15.84
CA THR A 3 3.56 -17.72 -16.37
C THR A 3 4.08 -17.85 -17.81
N SER A 4 3.84 -18.99 -18.47
CA SER A 4 4.41 -19.31 -19.77
C SER A 4 4.00 -18.37 -20.91
N SER A 5 2.94 -17.59 -20.74
CA SER A 5 2.48 -16.53 -21.67
C SER A 5 3.05 -15.13 -21.39
N THR A 6 3.60 -14.90 -20.19
CA THR A 6 4.11 -13.59 -19.74
C THR A 6 5.57 -13.39 -20.15
N THR A 7 5.96 -12.14 -20.41
CA THR A 7 7.32 -11.83 -20.90
C THR A 7 8.38 -11.94 -19.79
N THR A 8 9.65 -11.84 -20.19
CA THR A 8 10.88 -12.05 -19.39
C THR A 8 10.90 -11.26 -18.09
N ALA A 9 10.44 -11.89 -17.01
CA ALA A 9 10.55 -11.35 -15.65
C ALA A 9 11.45 -12.16 -14.74
N ASN A 10 12.04 -11.47 -13.77
CA ASN A 10 12.90 -12.08 -12.76
C ASN A 10 12.09 -12.65 -11.60
N GLU A 11 10.95 -12.02 -11.28
CA GLU A 11 10.11 -12.36 -10.13
C GLU A 11 8.63 -12.28 -10.48
N TYR A 12 7.82 -13.14 -9.85
CA TYR A 12 6.38 -13.24 -10.05
C TYR A 12 5.65 -13.32 -8.71
N TYR A 13 4.57 -12.56 -8.58
CA TYR A 13 3.77 -12.43 -7.38
C TYR A 13 2.31 -12.68 -7.68
N SER A 14 1.64 -13.44 -6.82
CA SER A 14 0.18 -13.57 -6.85
C SER A 14 -0.44 -12.50 -5.95
N ALA A 15 -1.38 -11.73 -6.50
CA ALA A 15 -2.06 -10.64 -5.81
C ALA A 15 -3.44 -11.07 -5.32
N ALA A 16 -4.22 -11.75 -6.16
CA ALA A 16 -5.54 -12.24 -5.82
C ALA A 16 -5.87 -13.57 -6.51
N ILE A 17 -6.81 -14.29 -5.92
CA ILE A 17 -7.38 -15.51 -6.50
C ILE A 17 -8.90 -15.43 -6.41
N SER A 18 -9.59 -15.68 -7.52
CA SER A 18 -11.04 -15.75 -7.50
C SER A 18 -11.49 -16.96 -6.67
N PRO A 19 -12.64 -16.91 -5.98
CA PRO A 19 -13.21 -18.07 -5.33
C PRO A 19 -13.34 -19.25 -6.31
N SER A 20 -12.95 -20.44 -5.84
CA SER A 20 -13.18 -21.67 -6.60
C SER A 20 -14.68 -21.93 -6.74
N SER A 21 -15.10 -22.49 -7.88
CA SER A 21 -16.44 -23.07 -8.02
C SER A 21 -16.66 -24.36 -7.20
N SER A 22 -15.61 -24.95 -6.63
CA SER A 22 -15.66 -26.08 -5.70
C SER A 22 -15.70 -25.63 -4.23
N THR A 23 -16.18 -26.51 -3.34
CA THR A 23 -16.28 -26.21 -1.90
C THR A 23 -14.90 -26.07 -1.24
N TRP A 24 -13.92 -26.87 -1.65
CA TRP A 24 -12.49 -26.66 -1.36
C TRP A 24 -11.59 -27.49 -2.29
N CYS A 25 -10.39 -27.00 -2.60
CA CYS A 25 -9.44 -27.67 -3.49
C CYS A 25 -8.62 -28.80 -2.85
N PHE A 26 -8.84 -29.09 -1.56
CA PHE A 26 -8.12 -30.13 -0.83
C PHE A 26 -8.77 -31.52 -0.94
N GLU A 27 -10.09 -31.58 -1.15
CA GLU A 27 -10.80 -32.85 -1.37
C GLU A 27 -11.29 -33.01 -2.82
N ASP A 28 -11.68 -31.91 -3.47
CA ASP A 28 -12.04 -31.90 -4.88
C ASP A 28 -10.82 -31.56 -5.74
N SER A 29 -10.70 -32.20 -6.91
CA SER A 29 -9.71 -31.79 -7.90
C SER A 29 -10.08 -30.42 -8.45
N CYS A 30 -9.35 -29.38 -8.04
CA CYS A 30 -9.40 -28.07 -8.67
C CYS A 30 -8.53 -28.04 -9.93
N TYR A 31 -9.12 -27.60 -11.03
CA TYR A 31 -8.45 -27.33 -12.29
C TYR A 31 -8.30 -25.81 -12.49
N ASP A 32 -7.30 -25.40 -13.25
CA ASP A 32 -7.04 -24.02 -13.70
C ASP A 32 -8.30 -23.29 -14.23
N SER A 33 -9.22 -23.99 -14.88
CA SER A 33 -10.50 -23.42 -15.34
C SER A 33 -11.50 -23.04 -14.23
N GLN A 34 -11.21 -23.36 -12.96
CA GLN A 34 -12.13 -23.19 -11.84
C GLN A 34 -11.82 -21.99 -10.93
N TYR A 35 -10.67 -21.35 -11.14
CA TYR A 35 -10.25 -20.14 -10.43
C TYR A 35 -9.36 -19.31 -11.35
N THR A 36 -9.33 -18.01 -11.17
CA THR A 36 -8.41 -17.12 -11.87
C THR A 36 -7.44 -16.51 -10.88
N VAL A 37 -6.14 -16.56 -11.18
CA VAL A 37 -5.11 -15.89 -10.39
C VAL A 37 -4.74 -14.58 -11.09
N LEU A 38 -4.86 -13.49 -10.35
CA LEU A 38 -4.33 -12.19 -10.71
C LEU A 38 -2.96 -12.04 -10.05
N GLY A 39 -2.01 -11.52 -10.80
CA GLY A 39 -0.69 -11.24 -10.24
C GLY A 39 0.04 -10.17 -11.01
N TYR A 40 1.29 -9.98 -10.63
CA TYR A 40 2.21 -9.08 -11.29
C TYR A 40 3.61 -9.67 -11.30
N SER A 41 4.41 -9.25 -12.27
CA SER A 41 5.83 -9.59 -12.38
C SER A 41 6.69 -8.36 -12.18
N MET A 42 7.94 -8.58 -11.79
CA MET A 42 8.96 -7.54 -11.63
C MET A 42 10.20 -7.85 -12.47
N ASN A 43 10.64 -6.87 -13.26
CA ASN A 43 11.77 -6.96 -14.19
C ASN A 43 13.04 -6.25 -13.66
N GLY A 44 13.19 -6.17 -12.35
CA GLY A 44 14.24 -5.44 -11.66
C GLY A 44 13.88 -5.21 -10.20
N MET A 45 14.61 -4.34 -9.52
CA MET A 45 14.30 -3.95 -8.15
C MET A 45 13.65 -2.57 -8.14
N GLU A 46 12.53 -2.44 -7.44
CA GLU A 46 11.86 -1.15 -7.24
C GLU A 46 12.74 -0.24 -6.36
N GLY A 47 12.85 1.05 -6.67
CA GLY A 47 13.48 2.02 -5.77
C GLY A 47 12.56 2.32 -4.59
N VAL A 48 11.51 3.08 -4.88
CA VAL A 48 10.36 3.30 -4.00
C VAL A 48 9.17 2.51 -4.55
N PRO A 49 8.44 1.72 -3.73
CA PRO A 49 7.30 0.95 -4.21
C PRO A 49 6.16 1.83 -4.75
N LEU A 50 5.52 1.41 -5.85
CA LEU A 50 4.40 2.13 -6.49
C LEU A 50 3.16 2.26 -5.58
N ASP A 51 3.02 1.34 -4.62
CA ASP A 51 1.88 1.17 -3.74
C ASP A 51 2.25 1.45 -2.27
N GLN A 52 3.05 2.49 -2.04
CA GLN A 52 3.30 3.07 -0.73
C GLN A 52 3.16 4.59 -0.79
N GLU A 53 2.56 5.16 0.26
CA GLU A 53 2.37 6.61 0.40
C GLU A 53 3.71 7.34 0.59
N VAL A 54 4.63 6.68 1.28
CA VAL A 54 5.96 7.18 1.62
C VAL A 54 6.97 6.06 1.49
N ALA A 55 8.22 6.40 1.19
CA ALA A 55 9.26 5.40 0.94
C ALA A 55 9.44 4.46 2.16
N PHE A 56 9.30 3.16 1.89
CA PHE A 56 9.39 2.06 2.84
C PHE A 56 8.42 2.16 4.03
N GLY A 57 7.37 2.97 3.90
CA GLY A 57 6.38 3.21 4.95
C GLY A 57 6.93 3.98 6.16
N VAL A 58 8.09 4.65 6.04
CA VAL A 58 8.72 5.39 7.15
C VAL A 58 9.05 6.84 6.80
N ASP A 59 9.30 7.16 5.53
CA ASP A 59 9.82 8.48 5.12
C ASP A 59 8.73 9.53 4.90
N ASN A 60 8.01 9.90 5.96
CA ASN A 60 7.02 10.99 5.90
C ASN A 60 7.64 12.39 5.81
N HIS A 61 8.96 12.49 5.77
CA HIS A 61 9.68 13.73 5.50
C HIS A 61 10.09 13.88 4.03
N PHE A 62 10.06 12.79 3.25
CA PHE A 62 10.45 12.72 1.84
C PHE A 62 11.94 12.98 1.58
N TYR A 63 12.82 12.37 2.38
CA TYR A 63 14.29 12.47 2.25
C TYR A 63 14.96 11.32 1.49
N TYR A 64 14.23 10.24 1.18
CA TYR A 64 14.76 9.10 0.43
C TYR A 64 14.78 9.38 -1.08
N LEU A 65 15.65 10.31 -1.46
CA LEU A 65 15.73 10.87 -2.81
C LEU A 65 16.92 10.34 -3.62
N ASP A 66 17.92 9.73 -2.97
CA ASP A 66 19.16 9.30 -3.62
C ASP A 66 19.76 8.00 -3.06
N TYR A 67 20.86 7.54 -3.65
CA TYR A 67 21.61 6.36 -3.23
C TYR A 67 22.03 6.41 -1.75
N ASP A 68 22.52 7.55 -1.27
CA ASP A 68 23.05 7.68 0.09
C ASP A 68 21.90 7.57 1.10
N SER A 69 20.74 8.15 0.79
CA SER A 69 19.54 7.99 1.60
C SER A 69 19.03 6.54 1.63
N LEU A 70 19.06 5.82 0.50
CA LEU A 70 18.73 4.39 0.46
C LEU A 70 19.71 3.56 1.29
N TYR A 71 21.01 3.88 1.23
CA TYR A 71 22.02 3.25 2.08
C TYR A 71 21.75 3.52 3.55
N SER A 72 21.44 4.77 3.92
CA SER A 72 21.11 5.15 5.29
C SER A 72 19.88 4.41 5.81
N TYR A 73 18.82 4.26 5.01
CA TYR A 73 17.67 3.44 5.39
C TYR A 73 18.09 1.99 5.68
N CYS A 74 18.89 1.39 4.80
CA CYS A 74 19.36 0.03 5.05
C CYS A 74 20.17 -0.06 6.33
N ASP A 75 21.09 0.87 6.57
CA ASP A 75 21.95 0.87 7.76
C ASP A 75 21.13 1.06 9.05
N SER A 76 20.18 2.01 9.06
CA SER A 76 19.41 2.37 10.26
C SER A 76 18.21 1.46 10.53
N GLU A 77 17.55 0.94 9.49
CA GLU A 77 16.29 0.17 9.62
C GLU A 77 16.46 -1.33 9.36
N LEU A 78 17.42 -1.74 8.53
CA LEU A 78 17.62 -3.16 8.18
C LEU A 78 18.85 -3.75 8.88
N GLY A 79 19.94 -2.98 8.98
CA GLY A 79 21.21 -3.31 9.62
C GLY A 79 22.06 -4.33 8.86
N TYR A 80 21.85 -4.54 7.56
CA TYR A 80 22.56 -5.58 6.80
C TYR A 80 24.05 -5.23 6.61
N ALA A 81 24.94 -6.22 6.67
CA ALA A 81 26.35 -6.04 6.25
C ALA A 81 26.51 -5.79 4.73
N THR A 82 25.42 -5.88 3.98
CA THR A 82 25.39 -5.73 2.52
C THR A 82 24.62 -4.49 2.06
N CYS A 83 24.51 -3.47 2.93
CA CYS A 83 23.75 -2.26 2.60
C CYS A 83 24.24 -1.51 1.36
N GLU A 84 25.53 -1.56 1.02
CA GLU A 84 26.03 -1.02 -0.26
C GLU A 84 25.38 -1.73 -1.46
N ALA A 85 25.33 -3.07 -1.43
CA ALA A 85 24.70 -3.85 -2.49
C ALA A 85 23.18 -3.69 -2.50
N TRP A 86 22.55 -3.62 -1.32
CA TRP A 86 21.11 -3.37 -1.19
C TRP A 86 20.72 -2.02 -1.79
N ALA A 87 21.43 -0.95 -1.41
CA ALA A 87 21.18 0.40 -1.91
C ALA A 87 21.48 0.50 -3.40
N SER A 88 22.54 -0.15 -3.88
CA SER A 88 22.88 -0.20 -5.31
C SER A 88 21.77 -0.84 -6.13
N ASN A 89 21.20 -1.95 -5.68
CA ASN A 89 20.09 -2.60 -6.36
C ASN A 89 18.81 -1.74 -6.35
N ARG A 90 18.53 -1.01 -5.27
CA ARG A 90 17.37 -0.10 -5.16
C ARG A 90 17.57 1.21 -5.94
N TRP A 91 18.80 1.68 -6.10
CA TRP A 91 19.10 2.90 -6.85
C TRP A 91 19.14 2.64 -8.36
N TYR A 92 19.90 1.64 -8.81
CA TYR A 92 20.12 1.34 -10.23
C TYR A 92 19.14 0.32 -10.82
N GLY A 93 18.38 -0.38 -9.99
CA GLY A 93 17.52 -1.49 -10.43
C GLY A 93 18.32 -2.70 -10.89
N ASP A 94 17.92 -3.30 -12.01
CA ASP A 94 18.69 -4.35 -12.67
C ASP A 94 19.83 -3.73 -13.48
N ALA A 95 21.06 -3.84 -12.97
CA ALA A 95 22.26 -3.31 -13.61
C ALA A 95 22.56 -3.84 -15.03
N SER A 96 21.93 -4.95 -15.45
CA SER A 96 22.13 -5.51 -16.79
C SER A 96 21.17 -4.94 -17.84
N THR A 97 19.97 -4.54 -17.42
CA THR A 97 18.90 -4.06 -18.30
C THR A 97 18.61 -2.57 -18.13
N GLY A 98 18.95 -1.98 -16.98
CA GLY A 98 18.60 -0.62 -16.60
C GLY A 98 17.14 -0.46 -16.17
N ILE A 99 16.44 -1.57 -15.88
CA ILE A 99 15.03 -1.57 -15.49
C ILE A 99 14.89 -1.48 -13.97
N GLY A 100 13.95 -0.65 -13.52
CA GLY A 100 13.74 -0.37 -12.10
C GLY A 100 14.76 0.62 -11.56
N GLY A 101 14.88 0.67 -10.24
CA GLY A 101 15.73 1.63 -9.55
C GLY A 101 15.11 3.02 -9.44
N LEU A 102 15.45 3.74 -8.37
CA LEU A 102 15.01 5.12 -8.17
C LEU A 102 15.65 6.09 -9.18
N GLU A 103 16.88 5.81 -9.64
CA GLU A 103 17.55 6.65 -10.64
C GLU A 103 16.77 6.68 -11.96
N SER A 104 16.30 5.52 -12.42
CA SER A 104 15.61 5.39 -13.70
C SER A 104 14.31 6.18 -13.73
N SER A 105 13.53 6.17 -12.64
CA SER A 105 12.28 6.95 -12.56
C SER A 105 12.52 8.45 -12.48
N GLN A 106 13.60 8.89 -11.82
CA GLN A 106 13.96 10.30 -11.69
C GLN A 106 14.58 10.87 -12.98
N ASP A 107 15.51 10.15 -13.60
CA ASP A 107 16.20 10.56 -14.82
C ASP A 107 15.29 10.49 -16.06
N ALA A 108 14.17 9.76 -15.98
CA ALA A 108 13.22 9.64 -17.08
C ALA A 108 12.75 11.00 -17.59
N PHE A 109 12.67 12.04 -16.75
CA PHE A 109 12.35 13.40 -17.20
C PHE A 109 13.27 13.90 -18.32
N TYR A 110 14.55 13.54 -18.28
CA TYR A 110 15.55 13.93 -19.26
C TYR A 110 15.82 12.85 -20.32
N ASN A 111 15.21 11.66 -20.21
CA ASN A 111 15.53 10.51 -21.03
C ASN A 111 14.30 9.64 -21.33
N ALA A 112 13.99 9.46 -22.61
CA ALA A 112 12.85 8.68 -23.08
C ALA A 112 12.92 7.18 -22.76
N ASN A 113 14.09 6.66 -22.35
CA ASN A 113 14.36 5.23 -22.26
C ASN A 113 13.86 4.57 -20.96
N TYR A 114 12.76 5.05 -20.40
CA TYR A 114 12.14 4.41 -19.25
C TYR A 114 11.45 3.10 -19.67
N SER A 115 11.58 2.07 -18.85
CA SER A 115 10.89 0.79 -19.03
C SER A 115 10.21 0.40 -17.73
N PRO A 116 8.92 0.04 -17.75
CA PRO A 116 8.18 -0.28 -16.55
C PRO A 116 8.74 -1.53 -15.89
N LEU A 117 8.74 -1.50 -14.57
CA LEU A 117 9.15 -2.56 -13.67
C LEU A 117 8.03 -3.58 -13.45
N TYR A 118 6.80 -3.10 -13.22
CA TYR A 118 5.63 -3.91 -12.89
C TYR A 118 4.79 -4.18 -14.13
N HIS A 119 4.54 -5.46 -14.37
CA HIS A 119 3.60 -5.92 -15.36
C HIS A 119 2.56 -6.80 -14.68
N SER A 120 1.30 -6.40 -14.75
CA SER A 120 0.20 -7.20 -14.18
C SER A 120 -0.36 -8.16 -15.21
N PHE A 121 -0.87 -9.30 -14.76
CA PHE A 121 -1.43 -10.31 -15.65
C PHE A 121 -2.49 -11.15 -14.93
N MET A 122 -3.38 -11.72 -15.75
CA MET A 122 -4.25 -12.83 -15.34
C MET A 122 -3.59 -14.14 -15.77
N GLU A 123 -3.64 -15.17 -14.93
CA GLU A 123 -3.03 -16.47 -15.22
C GLU A 123 -3.56 -17.03 -16.55
N ASN A 124 -2.64 -17.44 -17.43
CA ASN A 124 -2.87 -17.88 -18.82
C ASN A 124 -3.26 -16.79 -19.84
N ASP A 125 -3.39 -15.53 -19.44
CA ASP A 125 -3.63 -14.42 -20.35
C ASP A 125 -2.32 -13.67 -20.68
N ALA A 126 -2.44 -12.67 -21.55
CA ALA A 126 -1.37 -11.70 -21.79
C ALA A 126 -1.31 -10.68 -20.64
N ASP A 127 -0.20 -9.94 -20.59
CA ASP A 127 -0.04 -8.82 -19.66
C ASP A 127 -1.21 -7.83 -19.83
N LEU A 128 -1.74 -7.35 -18.70
CA LEU A 128 -2.73 -6.28 -18.66
C LEU A 128 -2.06 -5.00 -19.16
N VAL A 129 -2.66 -4.40 -20.17
CA VAL A 129 -2.20 -3.14 -20.77
C VAL A 129 -3.28 -2.09 -20.57
N ILE A 130 -2.85 -0.91 -20.13
CA ILE A 130 -3.72 0.26 -19.98
C ILE A 130 -3.21 1.36 -20.90
N ASP A 131 -4.14 2.04 -21.56
CA ASP A 131 -3.79 3.17 -22.41
C ASP A 131 -3.51 4.40 -21.51
N PRO A 132 -2.37 5.08 -21.66
CA PRO A 132 -2.07 6.28 -20.90
C PRO A 132 -3.14 7.36 -21.19
N GLN A 133 -3.65 7.96 -20.13
CA GLN A 133 -4.68 8.99 -20.22
C GLN A 133 -4.04 10.37 -20.14
N THR A 134 -4.15 11.16 -21.22
CA THR A 134 -3.69 12.55 -21.20
C THR A 134 -4.55 13.37 -20.23
N PRO A 135 -3.95 14.08 -19.26
CA PRO A 135 -4.68 14.98 -18.38
C PRO A 135 -5.43 16.05 -19.15
N SER A 136 -6.62 16.41 -18.65
CA SER A 136 -7.44 17.47 -19.24
C SER A 136 -6.68 18.81 -19.23
N GLY A 137 -6.66 19.53 -20.35
CA GLY A 137 -5.94 20.80 -20.48
C GLY A 137 -4.49 20.66 -20.97
N TYR A 138 -4.01 19.43 -21.18
CA TYR A 138 -2.66 19.13 -21.66
C TYR A 138 -2.64 18.47 -23.06
N GLU A 139 -3.80 18.31 -23.70
CA GLU A 139 -3.96 17.55 -24.96
C GLU A 139 -3.17 18.14 -26.15
N GLU A 140 -2.86 19.44 -26.10
CA GLU A 140 -2.03 20.11 -27.11
C GLU A 140 -0.55 20.24 -26.70
N ALA A 141 -0.22 19.95 -25.43
CA ALA A 141 1.09 20.20 -24.84
C ALA A 141 1.94 18.93 -24.74
N ILE A 142 1.34 17.79 -24.40
CA ILE A 142 2.08 16.56 -24.08
C ILE A 142 1.56 15.35 -24.87
N PHE A 143 2.46 14.42 -25.20
CA PHE A 143 2.13 13.24 -26.02
C PHE A 143 2.62 11.96 -25.36
N SER A 144 1.76 10.95 -25.21
CA SER A 144 2.10 9.71 -24.51
C SER A 144 3.28 8.98 -25.14
N VAL A 145 4.20 8.49 -24.31
CA VAL A 145 5.28 7.60 -24.72
C VAL A 145 4.87 6.16 -24.46
N ASP A 146 4.87 5.36 -25.52
CA ASP A 146 4.44 3.96 -25.47
C ASP A 146 5.26 3.13 -24.47
N ASN A 147 4.59 2.19 -23.80
CA ASN A 147 5.21 1.20 -22.90
C ASN A 147 6.02 1.80 -21.75
N THR A 148 5.52 2.88 -21.14
CA THR A 148 6.15 3.52 -19.97
C THR A 148 5.29 3.46 -18.71
N THR A 149 4.09 2.89 -18.80
CA THR A 149 3.14 2.80 -17.70
C THR A 149 3.44 1.60 -16.81
N GLU A 150 3.59 1.86 -15.52
CA GLU A 150 3.66 0.84 -14.48
C GLU A 150 2.26 0.37 -14.13
N LEU A 151 2.04 -0.95 -13.98
CA LEU A 151 0.75 -1.47 -13.54
C LEU A 151 0.97 -2.61 -12.53
N LYS A 152 0.49 -2.39 -11.30
CA LYS A 152 0.54 -3.35 -10.19
C LYS A 152 -0.86 -3.69 -9.69
N ALA A 153 -1.33 -4.86 -10.07
CA ALA A 153 -2.61 -5.42 -9.67
C ALA A 153 -2.60 -5.83 -8.20
N ARG A 154 -3.75 -5.64 -7.53
CA ARG A 154 -3.91 -5.84 -6.08
C ARG A 154 -5.02 -6.82 -5.75
N ALA A 155 -6.23 -6.58 -6.23
CA ALA A 155 -7.42 -7.32 -5.84
C ALA A 155 -8.40 -7.51 -7.00
N ILE A 156 -9.34 -8.44 -6.82
CA ILE A 156 -10.52 -8.58 -7.68
C ILE A 156 -11.74 -8.43 -6.78
N ASP A 157 -12.66 -7.55 -7.13
CA ASP A 157 -13.88 -7.37 -6.36
C ASP A 157 -14.95 -8.43 -6.68
N SER A 158 -16.11 -8.34 -6.00
CA SER A 158 -17.21 -9.29 -6.19
C SER A 158 -17.86 -9.26 -7.57
N GLU A 159 -17.68 -8.19 -8.34
CA GLU A 159 -18.18 -8.04 -9.71
C GLU A 159 -17.16 -8.49 -10.76
N GLY A 160 -15.95 -8.86 -10.33
CA GLY A 160 -14.86 -9.29 -11.20
C GLY A 160 -14.01 -8.14 -11.74
N ARG A 161 -14.17 -6.91 -11.21
CA ARG A 161 -13.32 -5.77 -11.57
C ARG A 161 -11.97 -5.90 -10.88
N ILE A 162 -10.91 -5.56 -11.59
CA ILE A 162 -9.56 -5.57 -11.06
C ILE A 162 -9.28 -4.22 -10.39
N ILE A 163 -8.82 -4.27 -9.14
CA ILE A 163 -8.26 -3.15 -8.41
C ILE A 163 -6.74 -3.20 -8.58
N ALA A 164 -6.16 -2.12 -9.09
CA ALA A 164 -4.74 -2.00 -9.36
C ALA A 164 -4.23 -0.60 -9.00
N ASN A 165 -2.92 -0.43 -9.05
CA ASN A 165 -2.26 0.87 -9.00
C ASN A 165 -1.38 1.03 -10.22
N ALA A 166 -1.37 2.23 -10.79
CA ALA A 166 -0.63 2.50 -12.01
C ALA A 166 0.05 3.87 -11.98
N SER A 167 1.21 3.97 -12.62
CA SER A 167 1.78 5.27 -12.95
C SER A 167 1.01 5.89 -14.13
N SER A 168 1.23 7.17 -14.41
CA SER A 168 0.67 7.82 -15.60
C SER A 168 1.32 7.33 -16.91
N GLY A 169 2.48 6.67 -16.81
CA GLY A 169 3.45 6.65 -17.90
C GLY A 169 4.09 8.03 -18.10
N TYR A 170 4.98 8.12 -19.08
CA TYR A 170 5.67 9.36 -19.43
C TYR A 170 5.09 9.95 -20.71
N PHE A 171 5.12 11.28 -20.81
CA PHE A 171 4.64 12.03 -21.95
C PHE A 171 5.73 12.99 -22.46
N ASP A 172 5.98 13.00 -23.77
CA ASP A 172 6.89 13.94 -24.42
C ASP A 172 6.33 15.36 -24.32
N TYR A 173 7.16 16.26 -23.81
CA TYR A 173 6.96 17.70 -23.74
C TYR A 173 8.25 18.40 -24.19
N ASP A 174 8.29 18.85 -25.45
CA ASP A 174 9.42 19.56 -26.05
C ASP A 174 10.79 18.85 -25.85
N GLY A 175 10.79 17.52 -25.88
CA GLY A 175 11.98 16.68 -25.70
C GLY A 175 12.36 16.36 -24.24
N TYR A 176 11.55 16.79 -23.27
CA TYR A 176 11.51 16.26 -21.91
C TYR A 176 10.35 15.28 -21.76
N TYR A 177 10.34 14.49 -20.69
CA TYR A 177 9.34 13.45 -20.48
C TYR A 177 8.66 13.63 -19.13
N VAL A 178 7.48 14.23 -19.12
CA VAL A 178 6.75 14.52 -17.89
C VAL A 178 5.98 13.28 -17.44
N GLN A 179 5.88 13.09 -16.13
CA GLN A 179 5.03 12.09 -15.49
C GLN A 179 3.90 12.83 -14.75
N PRO A 180 2.69 12.92 -15.34
CA PRO A 180 1.56 13.60 -14.71
C PRO A 180 1.31 13.24 -13.25
N TYR A 181 1.48 11.97 -12.90
CA TYR A 181 1.42 11.47 -11.52
C TYR A 181 2.27 10.21 -11.38
N SER A 182 2.85 10.00 -10.20
CA SER A 182 3.66 8.81 -9.90
C SER A 182 2.79 7.56 -9.69
N SER A 183 1.66 7.69 -9.00
CA SER A 183 0.76 6.57 -8.72
C SER A 183 -0.71 6.98 -8.60
N ARG A 184 -1.60 6.25 -9.27
CA ARG A 184 -3.06 6.33 -9.15
C ARG A 184 -3.66 4.95 -8.88
N GLY A 185 -4.68 4.91 -8.04
CA GLY A 185 -5.58 3.77 -7.95
C GLY A 185 -6.34 3.64 -9.26
N LEU A 186 -6.54 2.41 -9.71
CA LEU A 186 -7.14 2.11 -10.99
C LEU A 186 -8.12 0.95 -10.86
N ILE A 187 -9.30 1.11 -11.44
CA ILE A 187 -10.29 0.05 -11.59
C ILE A 187 -10.35 -0.36 -13.05
N ILE A 188 -10.13 -1.64 -13.33
CA ILE A 188 -10.22 -2.21 -14.68
C ILE A 188 -11.45 -3.11 -14.76
N ASP A 189 -12.37 -2.76 -15.64
CA ASP A 189 -13.58 -3.52 -15.97
C ASP A 189 -13.57 -3.87 -17.46
N GLY A 190 -13.19 -5.11 -17.75
CA GLY A 190 -12.97 -5.56 -19.13
C GLY A 190 -11.90 -4.73 -19.84
N SER A 191 -12.31 -3.94 -20.83
CA SER A 191 -11.40 -3.05 -21.59
C SER A 191 -11.45 -1.59 -21.13
N GLN A 192 -12.23 -1.27 -20.10
CA GLN A 192 -12.33 0.08 -19.55
C GLN A 192 -11.48 0.19 -18.29
N SER A 193 -10.82 1.32 -18.13
CA SER A 193 -10.04 1.64 -16.94
C SER A 193 -10.47 2.99 -16.38
N THR A 194 -10.68 3.05 -15.06
CA THR A 194 -11.06 4.25 -14.33
C THR A 194 -9.97 4.61 -13.35
N SER A 195 -9.33 5.76 -13.55
CA SER A 195 -8.33 6.31 -12.63
C SER A 195 -9.01 7.03 -11.47
N LEU A 196 -8.63 6.67 -10.25
CA LEU A 196 -9.14 7.23 -9.01
C LEU A 196 -8.37 8.49 -8.67
N LYS A 197 -9.05 9.63 -8.67
CA LYS A 197 -8.43 10.95 -8.49
C LYS A 197 -8.29 11.32 -7.00
N PRO A 198 -7.39 12.23 -6.63
CA PRO A 198 -7.28 12.71 -5.27
C PRO A 198 -8.31 13.83 -5.06
N LEU A 199 -8.33 14.42 -3.86
CA LEU A 199 -9.17 15.59 -3.59
C LEU A 199 -8.45 16.49 -2.60
N ALA A 200 -8.14 17.71 -3.00
CA ALA A 200 -7.57 18.69 -2.08
C ALA A 200 -8.57 18.99 -0.96
N ASN A 201 -8.13 18.89 0.29
CA ASN A 201 -8.95 19.19 1.44
C ASN A 201 -8.70 20.64 1.87
N THR A 202 -9.48 21.57 1.34
CA THR A 202 -9.32 23.02 1.55
C THR A 202 -9.54 23.49 3.00
N THR A 203 -9.77 22.58 3.94
CA THR A 203 -9.83 22.88 5.38
C THR A 203 -8.47 22.73 6.06
N LEU A 204 -7.48 22.15 5.36
CA LEU A 204 -6.09 21.96 5.82
C LEU A 204 -5.22 23.16 5.43
N SER A 205 -4.11 23.34 6.15
CA SER A 205 -3.24 24.51 6.00
C SER A 205 -2.36 24.45 4.75
N PHE A 206 -2.04 23.24 4.28
CA PHE A 206 -1.23 22.97 3.09
C PHE A 206 -2.10 22.49 1.91
N ALA A 207 -3.35 22.98 1.85
CA ALA A 207 -4.30 22.74 0.77
C ALA A 207 -5.28 23.92 0.58
N ASP A 208 -5.03 25.06 1.21
CA ASP A 208 -5.95 26.20 1.21
C ASP A 208 -5.64 27.22 0.10
N ALA A 209 -4.44 27.17 -0.48
CA ALA A 209 -4.05 27.96 -1.65
C ALA A 209 -4.45 27.29 -2.98
N GLU A 210 -4.73 28.11 -4.00
CA GLU A 210 -5.13 27.64 -5.34
C GLU A 210 -4.04 26.75 -5.98
N GLY A 211 -2.78 27.12 -5.84
CA GLY A 211 -1.66 26.34 -6.35
C GLY A 211 -1.46 24.99 -5.65
N GLU A 212 -1.72 24.93 -4.34
CA GLU A 212 -1.67 23.69 -3.57
C GLU A 212 -2.79 22.75 -4.03
N GLN A 213 -4.00 23.27 -4.18
CA GLN A 213 -5.14 22.51 -4.70
C GLN A 213 -4.85 21.97 -6.10
N LEU A 214 -4.29 22.81 -6.98
CA LEU A 214 -3.95 22.42 -8.34
C LEU A 214 -2.96 21.26 -8.38
N ILE A 215 -1.83 21.37 -7.66
CA ILE A 215 -0.81 20.30 -7.68
C ILE A 215 -1.33 19.00 -7.03
N ILE A 216 -2.16 19.10 -5.98
CA ILE A 216 -2.79 17.93 -5.36
C ILE A 216 -3.71 17.24 -6.38
N GLU A 217 -4.58 17.99 -7.06
CA GLU A 217 -5.56 17.44 -7.99
C GLU A 217 -4.94 16.86 -9.27
N GLU A 218 -3.88 17.49 -9.79
CA GLU A 218 -3.19 17.03 -10.99
C GLU A 218 -2.20 15.89 -10.68
N MET A 219 -1.30 16.11 -9.72
CA MET A 219 -0.11 15.26 -9.49
C MET A 219 -0.16 14.41 -8.22
N GLY A 220 -1.05 14.73 -7.27
CA GLY A 220 -1.16 14.00 -5.99
C GLY A 220 -1.35 12.51 -6.20
N SER A 221 -0.80 11.66 -5.36
CA SER A 221 -0.94 10.21 -5.50
C SER A 221 -2.25 9.69 -4.93
N THR A 222 -2.70 8.55 -5.43
CA THR A 222 -3.76 7.75 -4.79
C THR A 222 -3.39 6.29 -4.91
N ILE A 223 -3.72 5.49 -3.90
CA ILE A 223 -3.46 4.06 -3.92
C ILE A 223 -4.75 3.33 -3.55
N ALA A 224 -5.18 2.40 -4.38
CA ALA A 224 -6.33 1.54 -4.14
C ALA A 224 -5.88 0.16 -3.63
N TYR A 225 -6.55 -0.34 -2.60
CA TYR A 225 -6.21 -1.63 -2.00
C TYR A 225 -7.34 -2.64 -2.07
N ASP A 226 -8.57 -2.24 -1.72
CA ASP A 226 -9.68 -3.15 -1.53
C ASP A 226 -11.03 -2.46 -1.83
N SER A 227 -12.12 -3.22 -1.73
CA SER A 227 -13.47 -2.72 -1.97
C SER A 227 -14.49 -3.34 -1.04
N PHE A 228 -15.62 -2.66 -0.87
CA PHE A 228 -16.80 -3.25 -0.23
C PHE A 228 -18.07 -2.70 -0.87
N SER A 229 -19.16 -3.46 -0.78
CA SER A 229 -20.47 -3.01 -1.25
C SER A 229 -21.39 -2.69 -0.07
N TYR A 230 -21.99 -1.50 -0.07
CA TYR A 230 -22.88 -1.05 0.99
C TYR A 230 -24.03 -0.17 0.48
N PRO A 231 -25.28 -0.35 0.95
CA PRO A 231 -25.76 -1.49 1.74
C PRO A 231 -25.48 -2.83 1.02
N THR A 232 -25.40 -3.93 1.76
CA THR A 232 -25.01 -5.25 1.19
C THR A 232 -25.97 -5.80 0.13
N SER A 233 -27.17 -5.23 0.05
CA SER A 233 -28.19 -5.57 -0.94
C SER A 233 -29.20 -4.44 -1.09
N GLY A 234 -30.00 -4.48 -2.16
CA GLY A 234 -31.05 -3.51 -2.44
C GLY A 234 -30.68 -2.53 -3.55
N GLU A 235 -31.63 -1.68 -3.93
CA GLU A 235 -31.48 -0.76 -5.06
C GLU A 235 -30.46 0.37 -4.80
N GLU A 236 -30.16 0.67 -3.53
CA GLU A 236 -29.17 1.66 -3.11
C GLU A 236 -27.76 1.07 -2.91
N SER A 237 -27.59 -0.24 -3.16
CA SER A 237 -26.30 -0.92 -3.03
C SER A 237 -25.35 -0.44 -4.12
N GLN A 238 -24.16 -0.05 -3.71
CA GLN A 238 -23.07 0.33 -4.61
C GLN A 238 -21.73 -0.13 -4.04
N THR A 239 -20.74 -0.26 -4.91
CA THR A 239 -19.37 -0.59 -4.51
C THR A 239 -18.58 0.69 -4.21
N TYR A 240 -17.80 0.62 -3.14
CA TYR A 240 -16.81 1.62 -2.77
C TYR A 240 -15.43 1.00 -2.83
N ILE A 241 -14.47 1.77 -3.34
CA ILE A 241 -13.04 1.46 -3.28
C ILE A 241 -12.45 2.18 -2.08
N ILE A 242 -11.55 1.49 -1.38
CA ILE A 242 -10.81 2.06 -0.25
C ILE A 242 -9.32 2.12 -0.55
N GLY A 243 -8.68 3.09 0.09
CA GLY A 243 -7.25 3.27 -0.09
C GLY A 243 -6.69 4.48 0.63
N SER A 244 -5.78 5.17 -0.04
CA SER A 244 -5.21 6.45 0.37
C SER A 244 -5.23 7.46 -0.77
N ALA A 245 -5.40 8.73 -0.44
CA ALA A 245 -5.31 9.82 -1.40
C ALA A 245 -4.53 10.99 -0.83
N SER A 246 -3.75 11.66 -1.68
CA SER A 246 -3.21 12.98 -1.38
C SER A 246 -4.34 13.97 -1.13
N VAL A 247 -4.26 14.68 -0.01
CA VAL A 247 -5.25 15.68 0.40
C VAL A 247 -4.65 17.04 0.73
N ALA A 248 -3.34 17.09 0.98
CA ALA A 248 -2.56 18.29 1.21
C ALA A 248 -1.12 18.08 0.70
N THR A 249 -0.40 19.15 0.46
CA THR A 249 1.03 19.09 0.14
C THR A 249 1.84 18.76 1.38
N PHE A 250 3.03 18.17 1.21
CA PHE A 250 4.04 18.20 2.26
C PHE A 250 4.50 19.64 2.53
N ASP A 251 5.25 19.85 3.62
CA ASP A 251 5.93 21.12 3.85
C ASP A 251 7.05 21.32 2.82
N TYR A 252 6.70 22.02 1.74
CA TYR A 252 7.56 22.35 0.60
C TYR A 252 8.46 23.58 0.87
N SER A 253 8.37 24.20 2.04
CA SER A 253 9.20 25.36 2.40
C SER A 253 10.61 24.98 2.88
N ASP A 254 10.85 23.68 3.09
CA ASP A 254 12.15 23.15 3.51
C ASP A 254 13.09 22.87 2.33
N SER A 255 14.18 23.64 2.26
CA SER A 255 15.22 23.46 1.24
C SER A 255 15.97 22.13 1.29
N SER A 256 15.85 21.37 2.38
CA SER A 256 16.49 20.06 2.53
C SER A 256 15.84 18.98 1.66
N LYS A 257 14.65 19.27 1.09
CA LYS A 257 13.87 18.35 0.25
C LYS A 257 14.05 18.60 -1.25
N TYR A 258 15.03 19.42 -1.62
CA TYR A 258 15.35 19.69 -3.02
C TYR A 258 16.08 18.51 -3.66
N TYR A 259 15.56 18.03 -4.79
CA TYR A 259 16.22 17.02 -5.59
C TYR A 259 17.21 17.66 -6.56
N ASN A 260 18.49 17.28 -6.52
CA ASN A 260 19.52 17.80 -7.45
C ASN A 260 19.53 19.34 -7.57
N SER A 261 19.31 20.04 -6.44
CA SER A 261 19.15 21.51 -6.36
C SER A 261 17.91 22.09 -7.06
N LEU A 262 16.93 21.25 -7.45
CA LEU A 262 15.62 21.68 -7.93
C LEU A 262 14.76 22.10 -6.74
N ASP A 263 14.36 23.38 -6.74
CA ASP A 263 13.50 23.95 -5.72
C ASP A 263 12.04 23.56 -5.99
N VAL A 264 11.49 22.74 -5.09
CA VAL A 264 10.10 22.25 -5.17
C VAL A 264 9.08 23.31 -4.72
N SER A 265 9.50 24.38 -4.06
CA SER A 265 8.58 25.42 -3.58
C SER A 265 7.94 26.23 -4.72
N GLU A 266 8.61 26.31 -5.88
CA GLU A 266 8.08 27.00 -7.07
C GLU A 266 6.87 26.27 -7.69
N CYS A 267 6.65 24.99 -7.36
CA CYS A 267 5.59 24.17 -7.95
C CYS A 267 4.17 24.67 -7.65
N ILE A 268 3.99 25.38 -6.54
CA ILE A 268 2.69 25.96 -6.14
C ILE A 268 2.35 27.18 -7.00
N ASP A 269 3.35 27.85 -7.59
CA ASP A 269 3.14 29.04 -8.42
C ASP A 269 2.97 28.70 -9.91
N PHE A 270 3.08 27.42 -10.30
CA PHE A 270 2.91 26.99 -11.69
C PHE A 270 1.44 26.83 -12.07
N GLU A 271 1.06 27.42 -13.20
CA GLU A 271 -0.26 27.18 -13.82
C GLU A 271 -0.38 25.75 -14.38
N GLN A 272 0.74 25.08 -14.64
CA GLN A 272 0.82 23.72 -15.18
C GLN A 272 1.94 22.92 -14.49
N PRO A 273 1.75 22.49 -13.22
CA PRO A 273 2.80 21.86 -12.43
C PRO A 273 3.36 20.57 -13.05
N ILE A 274 2.56 19.85 -13.85
CA ILE A 274 2.98 18.63 -14.58
C ILE A 274 4.22 18.89 -15.46
N LEU A 275 4.37 20.09 -16.01
CA LEU A 275 5.48 20.43 -16.91
C LEU A 275 6.79 20.75 -16.17
N GLY A 276 6.71 20.94 -14.86
CA GLY A 276 7.85 21.31 -14.01
C GLY A 276 8.71 20.10 -13.66
N SER A 277 10.02 20.18 -13.91
CA SER A 277 10.97 19.13 -13.53
C SER A 277 11.05 18.93 -12.02
N ALA A 278 11.05 20.01 -11.24
CA ALA A 278 11.08 19.94 -9.78
C ALA A 278 9.82 19.23 -9.23
N CYS A 279 8.67 19.46 -9.86
CA CYS A 279 7.37 18.99 -9.40
C CYS A 279 7.19 17.47 -9.58
N GLN A 280 8.03 16.82 -10.39
CA GLN A 280 8.06 15.36 -10.51
C GLN A 280 8.50 14.65 -9.22
N HIS A 281 9.09 15.39 -8.26
CA HIS A 281 9.57 14.88 -6.99
C HIS A 281 8.76 15.38 -5.79
N PHE A 282 7.56 15.93 -6.05
CA PHE A 282 6.76 16.59 -5.03
C PHE A 282 6.04 15.59 -4.12
N GLY A 283 6.12 15.81 -2.80
CA GLY A 283 5.51 14.96 -1.77
C GLY A 283 4.13 15.44 -1.31
N PHE A 284 3.34 14.55 -0.71
CA PHE A 284 1.97 14.86 -0.29
C PHE A 284 1.63 14.23 1.07
N ALA A 285 0.79 14.90 1.84
CA ALA A 285 0.08 14.31 2.96
C ALA A 285 -1.10 13.48 2.45
N SER A 286 -1.31 12.30 3.02
CA SER A 286 -2.37 11.37 2.59
C SER A 286 -3.38 11.07 3.70
N GLN A 287 -4.64 10.87 3.32
CA GLN A 287 -5.68 10.36 4.21
C GLN A 287 -6.20 9.01 3.73
N ALA A 288 -6.72 8.20 4.66
CA ALA A 288 -7.53 7.03 4.33
C ALA A 288 -8.75 7.51 3.53
N PHE A 289 -8.99 6.94 2.36
CA PHE A 289 -9.85 7.55 1.35
C PHE A 289 -10.83 6.54 0.74
N ILE A 290 -11.97 7.06 0.30
CA ILE A 290 -13.09 6.30 -0.29
C ILE A 290 -13.42 6.90 -1.65
N TRP A 291 -13.65 6.04 -2.64
CA TRP A 291 -14.25 6.38 -3.93
C TRP A 291 -15.50 5.55 -4.17
N SER A 292 -16.61 6.19 -4.57
CA SER A 292 -17.82 5.49 -5.02
C SER A 292 -17.66 5.05 -6.47
N LEU A 293 -18.05 3.82 -6.80
CA LEU A 293 -18.12 3.36 -8.18
C LEU A 293 -19.48 3.63 -8.85
N ALA A 294 -20.45 4.22 -8.16
CA ALA A 294 -21.72 4.60 -8.79
C ALA A 294 -21.54 5.69 -9.86
N ASP A 295 -20.50 6.51 -9.74
CA ASP A 295 -20.11 7.55 -10.69
C ASP A 295 -18.65 7.44 -11.13
N ASN A 296 -18.11 6.21 -11.15
CA ASN A 296 -16.74 5.93 -11.58
C ASN A 296 -15.66 6.72 -10.79
N GLY A 297 -15.84 6.84 -9.47
CA GLY A 297 -14.86 7.45 -8.57
C GLY A 297 -14.89 8.97 -8.51
N GLU A 298 -15.87 9.62 -9.15
CA GLU A 298 -16.01 11.07 -9.07
C GLU A 298 -16.47 11.50 -7.67
N THR A 299 -17.43 10.80 -7.06
CA THR A 299 -17.76 10.94 -5.64
C THR A 299 -16.69 10.26 -4.80
N ARG A 300 -15.95 11.07 -4.03
CA ARG A 300 -14.79 10.61 -3.26
C ARG A 300 -14.51 11.53 -2.08
N PHE A 301 -13.98 10.97 -0.98
CA PHE A 301 -13.77 11.70 0.26
C PHE A 301 -12.88 10.93 1.25
N PRO A 302 -12.29 11.62 2.25
CA PRO A 302 -11.63 10.97 3.37
C PRO A 302 -12.60 10.09 4.16
N ALA A 303 -12.17 8.86 4.50
CA ALA A 303 -12.90 7.98 5.40
C ALA A 303 -12.87 8.49 6.85
N SER A 304 -11.76 9.12 7.24
CA SER A 304 -11.51 9.70 8.56
C SER A 304 -10.41 10.75 8.46
N SER A 305 -10.43 11.73 9.37
CA SER A 305 -9.28 12.61 9.63
C SER A 305 -8.13 11.85 10.29
N TRP A 306 -6.96 12.49 10.33
CA TRP A 306 -5.83 11.98 11.12
C TRP A 306 -6.15 11.99 12.62
N ALA A 307 -5.43 11.20 13.41
CA ALA A 307 -5.50 11.26 14.88
C ALA A 307 -4.75 12.47 15.46
N THR A 308 -4.28 13.36 14.59
CA THR A 308 -3.66 14.65 14.88
C THR A 308 -4.41 15.76 14.12
N SER A 309 -4.28 17.00 14.58
CA SER A 309 -4.79 18.18 13.87
C SER A 309 -3.80 18.78 12.87
N TYR A 310 -2.58 18.23 12.79
CA TYR A 310 -1.52 18.72 11.92
C TYR A 310 -1.50 17.92 10.62
N ASP A 311 -1.59 18.61 9.50
CA ASP A 311 -1.28 18.10 8.16
C ASP A 311 0.24 18.02 7.94
N ASN A 312 1.00 18.98 8.49
CA ASN A 312 2.45 18.93 8.60
C ASN A 312 2.92 19.36 10.01
N TYR A 313 3.99 18.76 10.50
CA TYR A 313 4.66 19.14 11.75
C TYR A 313 6.15 18.79 11.68
N ASP A 314 7.01 19.73 12.07
CA ASP A 314 8.48 19.61 11.95
C ASP A 314 8.94 19.03 10.60
N TYR A 315 8.37 19.56 9.51
CA TYR A 315 8.62 19.13 8.12
C TYR A 315 8.13 17.72 7.78
N ALA A 316 7.62 16.92 8.70
CA ALA A 316 6.93 15.67 8.42
C ALA A 316 5.49 15.94 7.95
N ALA A 317 5.01 15.17 6.98
CA ALA A 317 3.62 15.19 6.55
C ALA A 317 2.81 14.07 7.23
N ALA A 318 1.57 14.35 7.61
CA ALA A 318 0.67 13.33 8.13
C ALA A 318 0.24 12.34 7.03
N GLN A 319 0.17 11.05 7.38
CA GLN A 319 -0.13 9.97 6.44
C GLN A 319 -1.20 9.04 6.99
N ALA A 320 -2.10 8.57 6.15
CA ALA A 320 -3.05 7.53 6.52
C ALA A 320 -3.54 6.76 5.29
N SER A 321 -3.92 5.51 5.52
CA SER A 321 -4.50 4.66 4.49
C SER A 321 -5.47 3.67 5.11
N ALA A 322 -6.51 3.32 4.35
CA ALA A 322 -7.22 2.05 4.51
C ALA A 322 -6.59 1.00 3.56
N ARG A 323 -6.23 -0.17 4.08
CA ARG A 323 -5.63 -1.30 3.34
C ARG A 323 -6.63 -2.42 3.04
N ALA A 324 -7.61 -2.62 3.91
CA ALA A 324 -8.65 -3.62 3.71
C ALA A 324 -9.97 -3.18 4.35
N ALA A 325 -11.06 -3.75 3.85
CA ALA A 325 -12.41 -3.52 4.33
C ALA A 325 -13.17 -4.84 4.46
N THR A 326 -14.07 -4.90 5.44
CA THR A 326 -15.02 -6.01 5.54
C THR A 326 -16.39 -5.52 5.95
N ILE A 327 -17.42 -6.15 5.42
CA ILE A 327 -18.73 -6.13 6.08
C ILE A 327 -18.69 -7.11 7.24
N VAL A 328 -19.07 -6.66 8.43
CA VAL A 328 -18.99 -7.50 9.64
C VAL A 328 -20.13 -8.52 9.65
N GLU A 329 -19.76 -9.81 9.77
CA GLU A 329 -20.69 -10.93 9.91
C GLU A 329 -20.68 -11.52 11.33
N ARG A 330 -19.72 -11.12 12.18
CA ARG A 330 -19.60 -11.59 13.56
C ARG A 330 -20.88 -11.37 14.36
N GLU A 331 -21.46 -12.46 14.85
CA GLU A 331 -22.65 -12.40 15.69
C GLU A 331 -22.40 -11.60 16.98
N ASN A 332 -23.40 -10.82 17.39
CA ASN A 332 -23.37 -9.96 18.58
C ASN A 332 -22.32 -8.83 18.54
N SER A 333 -21.70 -8.57 17.38
CA SER A 333 -20.91 -7.36 17.18
C SER A 333 -21.84 -6.14 17.08
N GLU A 334 -21.45 -5.02 17.69
CA GLU A 334 -22.17 -3.75 17.50
C GLU A 334 -22.06 -3.22 16.06
N TYR A 335 -21.07 -3.69 15.31
CA TYR A 335 -20.82 -3.32 13.92
C TYR A 335 -21.43 -4.31 12.92
N GLN A 336 -22.24 -5.29 13.36
CA GLN A 336 -22.80 -6.32 12.48
C GLN A 336 -23.54 -5.67 11.28
N GLY A 337 -23.15 -6.07 10.06
CA GLY A 337 -23.70 -5.54 8.82
C GLY A 337 -23.12 -4.20 8.37
N LEU A 338 -22.13 -3.64 9.08
CA LEU A 338 -21.47 -2.38 8.75
C LEU A 338 -20.06 -2.61 8.20
N PRO A 339 -19.53 -1.69 7.38
CA PRO A 339 -18.16 -1.75 6.90
C PRO A 339 -17.15 -1.29 7.96
N VAL A 340 -16.23 -2.17 8.34
CA VAL A 340 -15.06 -1.83 9.16
C VAL A 340 -13.82 -1.88 8.27
N LEU A 341 -12.96 -0.87 8.39
CA LEU A 341 -11.73 -0.76 7.60
C LEU A 341 -10.51 -0.93 8.51
N VAL A 342 -9.38 -1.31 7.95
CA VAL A 342 -8.09 -1.36 8.65
C VAL A 342 -7.00 -0.75 7.81
N GLY A 343 -5.95 -0.26 8.45
CA GLY A 343 -4.78 0.30 7.78
C GLY A 343 -3.85 0.96 8.78
N PHE A 344 -3.50 2.21 8.55
CA PHE A 344 -2.71 3.01 9.49
C PHE A 344 -3.16 4.46 9.50
N ASN A 345 -2.99 5.12 10.64
CA ASN A 345 -3.24 6.56 10.80
C ASN A 345 -2.04 7.23 11.50
N THR A 346 -1.94 8.55 11.42
CA THR A 346 -0.90 9.34 12.09
C THR A 346 -1.40 9.91 13.41
N GLU A 347 -0.61 9.73 14.47
CA GLU A 347 -0.68 10.53 15.71
C GLU A 347 0.54 11.43 15.85
N LEU A 348 0.40 12.55 16.57
CA LEU A 348 1.53 13.35 17.04
C LEU A 348 1.89 12.86 18.44
N ALA A 349 3.08 12.29 18.60
CA ALA A 349 3.62 11.84 19.89
C ALA A 349 5.06 12.33 20.03
N ASP A 350 5.42 12.88 21.18
CA ASP A 350 6.75 13.44 21.46
C ASP A 350 7.31 14.39 20.38
N ASP A 351 6.43 15.23 19.81
CA ASP A 351 6.75 16.15 18.72
C ASP A 351 7.06 15.48 17.36
N ASP A 352 6.79 14.19 17.21
CA ASP A 352 6.95 13.44 15.97
C ASP A 352 5.59 12.97 15.40
N LEU A 353 5.42 13.11 14.07
CA LEU A 353 4.29 12.47 13.37
C LEU A 353 4.61 11.00 13.12
N ILE A 354 3.91 10.12 13.84
CA ILE A 354 4.18 8.68 13.80
C ILE A 354 3.01 7.90 13.17
N MET A 355 3.34 6.96 12.30
CA MET A 355 2.39 6.18 11.51
C MET A 355 2.09 4.83 12.16
N GLN A 356 0.84 4.62 12.55
CA GLN A 356 0.43 3.50 13.39
C GLN A 356 -0.76 2.72 12.87
N ALA A 357 -0.68 1.39 13.00
CA ALA A 357 -1.75 0.46 12.68
C ALA A 357 -3.05 0.85 13.37
N ALA A 358 -4.12 0.97 12.59
CA ALA A 358 -5.41 1.45 13.05
C ALA A 358 -6.57 0.63 12.46
N VAL A 359 -7.63 0.54 13.25
CA VAL A 359 -8.96 0.08 12.80
C VAL A 359 -9.87 1.30 12.68
N TYR A 360 -10.56 1.44 11.57
CA TYR A 360 -11.54 2.48 11.32
C TYR A 360 -12.93 1.91 11.56
N TYR A 361 -13.57 2.33 12.64
CA TYR A 361 -14.92 1.91 13.00
C TYR A 361 -15.96 2.92 12.50
N PRO A 362 -17.14 2.47 12.03
CA PRO A 362 -18.27 3.34 11.76
C PRO A 362 -18.56 4.29 12.94
N GLY A 363 -18.61 5.60 12.68
CA GLY A 363 -18.91 6.63 13.70
C GLY A 363 -20.35 6.57 14.24
N SER A 364 -21.23 5.82 13.57
CA SER A 364 -22.60 5.53 13.99
C SER A 364 -22.98 4.11 13.59
N THR A 365 -23.70 3.40 14.46
CA THR A 365 -24.15 2.02 14.21
C THR A 365 -25.64 1.89 13.85
N SER A 366 -26.41 2.97 13.95
CA SER A 366 -27.87 2.93 13.78
C SER A 366 -28.39 3.53 12.47
N ASN A 367 -27.65 4.46 11.87
CA ASN A 367 -27.99 5.12 10.61
C ASN A 367 -26.70 5.40 9.83
N PHE A 368 -25.85 4.38 9.70
CA PHE A 368 -24.59 4.51 8.99
C PHE A 368 -24.81 4.71 7.49
N SER A 369 -24.17 5.72 6.95
CA SER A 369 -24.00 5.98 5.53
C SER A 369 -22.52 6.14 5.22
N VAL A 370 -22.13 5.77 4.00
CA VAL A 370 -20.76 5.95 3.51
C VAL A 370 -20.63 7.39 3.01
N ASP A 371 -20.19 8.26 3.91
CA ASP A 371 -20.00 9.69 3.66
C ASP A 371 -18.60 10.12 4.17
N GLU A 372 -18.23 11.37 3.88
CA GLU A 372 -17.00 11.98 4.36
C GLU A 372 -16.86 11.86 5.88
N ASN A 373 -15.69 11.40 6.35
CA ASN A 373 -15.36 11.22 7.76
C ASN A 373 -16.38 10.35 8.55
N ALA A 374 -17.03 9.40 7.87
CA ALA A 374 -18.00 8.50 8.51
C ALA A 374 -17.36 7.46 9.45
N TRP A 375 -16.02 7.34 9.49
CA TRP A 375 -15.30 6.44 10.38
C TRP A 375 -14.48 7.18 11.43
N THR A 376 -14.20 6.51 12.54
CA THR A 376 -13.28 6.93 13.59
C THR A 376 -12.18 5.89 13.74
N SER A 377 -10.92 6.33 13.61
CA SER A 377 -9.76 5.45 13.77
C SER A 377 -9.44 5.17 15.24
N VAL A 378 -9.10 3.92 15.55
CA VAL A 378 -8.60 3.47 16.85
C VAL A 378 -7.31 2.68 16.62
N PHE A 379 -6.23 3.10 17.27
CA PHE A 379 -4.94 2.41 17.17
C PHE A 379 -4.95 1.03 17.83
N ILE A 380 -4.21 0.10 17.23
CA ILE A 380 -4.03 -1.26 17.76
C ILE A 380 -2.95 -1.21 18.86
N ASN A 381 -3.36 -1.53 20.09
CA ASN A 381 -2.42 -1.63 21.22
C ASN A 381 -1.37 -2.71 20.97
N ASN A 382 -0.22 -2.63 21.64
CA ASN A 382 0.92 -3.53 21.42
C ASN A 382 1.52 -3.52 19.99
N ALA A 383 0.98 -2.69 19.08
CA ALA A 383 1.53 -2.36 17.76
C ALA A 383 1.81 -0.85 17.60
N LYS A 384 1.73 -0.07 18.67
CA LYS A 384 2.15 1.35 18.68
C LYS A 384 3.67 1.43 18.56
N LEU A 385 4.18 2.56 18.08
CA LEU A 385 5.63 2.74 17.85
C LEU A 385 6.38 3.02 19.15
N GLU A 386 5.71 3.70 20.09
CA GLU A 386 6.26 4.20 21.33
C GLU A 386 5.67 3.46 22.56
N TYR A 387 6.53 3.11 23.51
CA TYR A 387 6.18 2.56 24.82
C TYR A 387 7.09 3.12 25.90
N ASP A 388 6.50 3.71 26.95
CA ASP A 388 7.24 4.26 28.11
C ASP A 388 8.41 5.19 27.67
N ASP A 389 8.12 6.18 26.82
CA ASP A 389 9.08 7.15 26.26
C ASP A 389 10.19 6.52 25.38
N SER A 390 9.97 5.30 24.88
CA SER A 390 10.93 4.56 24.03
C SER A 390 10.29 4.08 22.74
N TYR A 391 10.93 4.40 21.62
CA TYR A 391 10.56 3.91 20.31
C TYR A 391 11.15 2.52 20.03
N TYR A 392 10.29 1.58 19.63
CA TYR A 392 10.69 0.22 19.26
C TYR A 392 10.49 -0.09 17.78
N TYR A 393 9.60 0.66 17.14
CA TYR A 393 9.20 0.46 15.76
C TYR A 393 9.30 1.78 15.00
N SER A 394 9.61 1.72 13.70
CA SER A 394 9.59 2.88 12.80
C SER A 394 8.23 3.07 12.14
N ASN A 395 7.45 2.00 11.97
CA ASN A 395 6.05 2.07 11.59
C ASN A 395 5.27 0.83 12.04
N SER A 396 3.95 0.93 11.95
CA SER A 396 3.07 -0.24 12.00
C SER A 396 1.89 -0.10 11.06
N LEU A 397 1.41 -1.24 10.57
CA LEU A 397 0.38 -1.32 9.56
C LEU A 397 -0.55 -2.50 9.85
N ALA A 398 -1.87 -2.26 9.81
CA ALA A 398 -2.84 -3.34 9.64
C ALA A 398 -3.04 -3.60 8.14
N THR A 399 -2.79 -4.82 7.70
CA THR A 399 -2.72 -5.16 6.27
C THR A 399 -4.04 -5.71 5.75
N ASP A 400 -4.77 -6.50 6.55
CA ASP A 400 -6.02 -7.11 6.15
C ASP A 400 -6.97 -7.39 7.35
N ILE A 401 -8.27 -7.54 7.09
CA ILE A 401 -9.32 -7.85 8.06
C ILE A 401 -10.38 -8.77 7.45
N ASN A 402 -10.86 -9.76 8.20
CA ASN A 402 -11.97 -10.61 7.76
C ASN A 402 -13.33 -10.25 8.42
N SER A 403 -14.41 -10.86 7.93
CA SER A 403 -15.78 -10.60 8.42
C SER A 403 -16.04 -10.98 9.89
N GLN A 404 -15.07 -11.67 10.53
CA GLN A 404 -15.08 -12.01 11.95
C GLN A 404 -14.34 -11.00 12.83
N LEU A 405 -13.89 -9.88 12.24
CA LEU A 405 -13.10 -8.81 12.88
C LEU A 405 -11.72 -9.26 13.35
N ILE A 406 -11.14 -10.28 12.71
CA ILE A 406 -9.73 -10.63 12.92
C ILE A 406 -8.89 -9.82 11.95
N VAL A 407 -8.00 -9.02 12.51
CA VAL A 407 -7.07 -8.15 11.80
C VAL A 407 -5.70 -8.80 11.78
N ILE A 408 -5.00 -8.71 10.65
CA ILE A 408 -3.58 -9.02 10.53
C ILE A 408 -2.79 -7.75 10.24
N GLY A 409 -1.51 -7.76 10.57
CA GLY A 409 -0.64 -6.62 10.29
C GLY A 409 0.79 -6.88 10.68
N GLU A 410 1.59 -5.82 10.65
CA GLU A 410 3.02 -5.86 10.93
C GLU A 410 3.51 -4.60 11.65
N THR A 411 4.60 -4.76 12.41
CA THR A 411 5.37 -3.65 12.97
C THR A 411 6.82 -3.74 12.49
N LYS A 412 7.34 -2.66 11.88
CA LYS A 412 8.75 -2.61 11.47
C LYS A 412 9.59 -2.26 12.68
N ARG A 413 10.39 -3.22 13.16
CA ARG A 413 11.33 -2.97 14.26
C ARG A 413 12.46 -2.06 13.80
N LEU A 414 12.81 -1.08 14.64
CA LEU A 414 13.95 -0.20 14.42
C LEU A 414 15.27 -1.00 14.44
N GLY A 415 16.19 -0.65 13.53
CA GLY A 415 17.52 -1.29 13.48
C GLY A 415 18.41 -0.95 14.67
N SER A 416 18.10 0.12 15.40
CA SER A 416 18.80 0.51 16.64
C SER A 416 18.45 -0.35 17.86
N VAL A 417 17.31 -1.06 17.82
CA VAL A 417 16.83 -1.90 18.94
C VAL A 417 16.44 -3.31 18.45
N PRO A 418 17.33 -4.03 17.75
CA PRO A 418 17.01 -5.32 17.14
C PRO A 418 16.70 -6.37 18.22
N GLU A 419 15.95 -7.40 17.84
CA GLU A 419 15.67 -8.56 18.70
C GLU A 419 16.14 -9.82 17.99
N GLY A 420 16.79 -10.73 18.72
CA GLY A 420 17.30 -11.98 18.12
C GLY A 420 18.27 -11.76 16.95
N GLY A 421 18.88 -10.57 16.85
CA GLY A 421 19.79 -10.22 15.77
C GLY A 421 19.13 -9.74 14.48
N ALA A 422 17.85 -9.36 14.50
CA ALA A 422 17.15 -8.80 13.34
C ALA A 422 16.27 -7.60 13.71
N ALA A 423 16.15 -6.66 12.77
CA ALA A 423 15.21 -5.55 12.76
C ALA A 423 13.94 -5.98 12.00
N ALA A 424 13.30 -7.03 12.50
CA ALA A 424 12.25 -7.75 11.78
C ALA A 424 10.97 -6.92 11.55
N ASN A 425 10.29 -7.16 10.42
CA ASN A 425 8.86 -6.89 10.27
C ASN A 425 8.08 -7.93 11.08
N ARG A 426 7.57 -7.55 12.25
CA ARG A 426 6.91 -8.48 13.17
C ARG A 426 5.43 -8.58 12.84
N MET A 427 5.02 -9.74 12.33
CA MET A 427 3.62 -10.03 12.02
C MET A 427 2.78 -10.20 13.30
N PHE A 428 1.56 -9.66 13.30
CA PHE A 428 0.60 -9.76 14.39
C PHE A 428 -0.81 -10.09 13.93
N VAL A 429 -1.61 -10.62 14.86
CA VAL A 429 -3.08 -10.66 14.78
C VAL A 429 -3.68 -9.73 15.85
N ALA A 430 -4.86 -9.17 15.60
CA ALA A 430 -5.64 -8.44 16.60
C ALA A 430 -7.15 -8.72 16.44
N ASP A 431 -7.91 -8.60 17.54
CA ASP A 431 -9.38 -8.73 17.53
C ASP A 431 -10.04 -7.33 17.56
N ALA A 432 -10.53 -6.89 16.41
CA ALA A 432 -11.30 -5.64 16.25
C ALA A 432 -12.76 -5.73 16.74
N GLY A 433 -13.19 -6.90 17.24
CA GLY A 433 -14.43 -7.01 18.00
C GLY A 433 -14.31 -6.45 19.43
N GLN A 434 -13.10 -6.11 19.87
CA GLN A 434 -12.84 -5.47 21.15
C GLN A 434 -12.80 -3.94 21.00
N SER A 435 -13.30 -3.20 21.98
CA SER A 435 -13.25 -1.72 21.99
C SER A 435 -11.82 -1.15 22.02
N SER A 436 -10.84 -1.98 22.37
CA SER A 436 -9.42 -1.62 22.40
C SER A 436 -8.62 -2.78 21.82
N PRO A 437 -8.55 -2.91 20.49
CA PRO A 437 -7.85 -4.02 19.84
C PRO A 437 -6.38 -4.03 20.26
N SER A 438 -5.80 -5.22 20.41
CA SER A 438 -4.41 -5.39 20.83
C SER A 438 -3.74 -6.47 19.98
N ALA A 439 -2.55 -6.16 19.49
CA ALA A 439 -1.71 -7.05 18.71
C ALA A 439 -1.18 -8.20 19.58
N THR A 440 -1.30 -9.41 19.05
CA THR A 440 -0.58 -10.61 19.50
C THR A 440 0.35 -11.02 18.37
N TYR A 441 1.65 -11.03 18.63
CA TYR A 441 2.65 -11.35 17.61
C TYR A 441 2.63 -12.85 17.27
N PHE A 442 2.90 -13.17 16.02
CA PHE A 442 2.91 -14.55 15.52
C PHE A 442 3.93 -15.42 16.27
N SER A 443 5.05 -14.83 16.70
CA SER A 443 6.06 -15.47 17.53
C SER A 443 5.54 -15.97 18.87
N ASP A 444 4.44 -15.40 19.36
CA ASP A 444 3.85 -15.72 20.66
C ASP A 444 2.76 -16.81 20.53
N LEU A 445 2.39 -17.20 19.31
CA LEU A 445 1.31 -18.15 19.00
C LEU A 445 1.77 -19.61 18.99
N SER A 446 2.98 -19.90 19.46
CA SER A 446 3.53 -21.25 19.61
C SER A 446 3.55 -22.07 18.31
N GLN A 447 3.77 -21.41 17.17
CA GLN A 447 3.95 -22.07 15.86
C GLN A 447 5.44 -22.16 15.53
N SER A 448 5.90 -23.31 15.04
CA SER A 448 7.34 -23.56 14.85
C SER A 448 8.01 -22.67 13.79
N ILE A 449 7.24 -22.16 12.84
CA ILE A 449 7.75 -21.35 11.73
C ILE A 449 7.90 -19.87 12.11
N PHE A 450 7.19 -19.44 13.16
CA PHE A 450 7.25 -18.08 13.69
C PHE A 450 8.17 -18.07 14.92
N PHE A 451 9.47 -18.26 14.69
CA PHE A 451 10.46 -18.19 15.77
C PHE A 451 10.64 -16.75 16.27
N THR A 452 11.18 -16.58 17.48
CA THR A 452 11.54 -15.24 18.00
C THR A 452 12.45 -14.52 17.02
N SER A 453 12.15 -13.27 16.68
CA SER A 453 12.81 -12.45 15.65
C SER A 453 12.56 -12.85 14.19
N ALA A 454 11.64 -13.78 13.90
CA ALA A 454 11.21 -14.01 12.53
C ALA A 454 10.54 -12.75 11.97
N GLY A 455 11.10 -12.22 10.89
CA GLY A 455 10.46 -11.20 10.06
C GLY A 455 9.54 -11.82 9.04
N GLY A 456 8.60 -11.03 8.54
CA GLY A 456 7.69 -11.45 7.48
C GLY A 456 6.62 -10.40 7.21
N ASN A 457 5.78 -10.70 6.22
CA ASN A 457 4.64 -9.89 5.85
C ASN A 457 3.39 -10.77 5.88
N ALA A 458 2.37 -10.37 6.63
CA ALA A 458 1.07 -11.05 6.66
C ALA A 458 0.17 -10.38 5.61
N ASN A 459 -0.10 -11.09 4.51
CA ASN A 459 -0.64 -10.46 3.30
C ASN A 459 -2.16 -10.53 3.20
N ALA A 460 -2.77 -11.66 3.57
CA ALA A 460 -4.21 -11.83 3.48
C ALA A 460 -4.77 -12.80 4.54
N ILE A 461 -6.02 -12.58 4.95
CA ILE A 461 -6.79 -13.43 5.85
C ILE A 461 -8.19 -13.65 5.28
N ASN A 462 -8.63 -14.91 5.19
CA ASN A 462 -10.00 -15.21 4.77
C ASN A 462 -10.99 -15.26 5.95
N THR A 463 -12.28 -15.42 5.64
CA THR A 463 -13.37 -15.55 6.62
C THR A 463 -13.20 -16.69 7.63
N TYR A 464 -12.37 -17.69 7.33
CA TYR A 464 -12.11 -18.85 8.20
C TYR A 464 -10.82 -18.72 9.03
N ASN A 465 -10.24 -17.52 9.10
CA ASN A 465 -8.97 -17.23 9.78
C ASN A 465 -7.76 -17.97 9.18
N GLU A 466 -7.78 -18.30 7.89
CA GLU A 466 -6.61 -18.81 7.20
C GLU A 466 -5.78 -17.63 6.70
N ILE A 467 -4.62 -17.43 7.33
CA ILE A 467 -3.72 -16.32 7.04
C ILE A 467 -2.62 -16.80 6.10
N VAL A 468 -2.31 -16.02 5.08
CA VAL A 468 -1.18 -16.26 4.18
C VAL A 468 -0.23 -15.06 4.16
N GLY A 469 1.03 -15.33 3.87
CA GLY A 469 2.06 -14.30 3.87
C GLY A 469 3.42 -14.90 3.58
N GLU A 470 4.48 -14.16 3.92
CA GLU A 470 5.85 -14.63 3.86
C GLU A 470 6.54 -14.51 5.22
N VAL A 471 7.46 -15.42 5.50
CA VAL A 471 8.22 -15.46 6.76
C VAL A 471 9.67 -15.83 6.50
N ASP A 472 10.56 -15.28 7.32
CA ASP A 472 11.97 -15.64 7.38
C ASP A 472 12.17 -17.15 7.54
N ALA A 473 13.13 -17.65 6.79
CA ALA A 473 13.47 -19.06 6.71
C ALA A 473 14.65 -19.51 7.54
N GLU A 474 15.38 -18.53 8.01
CA GLU A 474 16.69 -18.68 8.60
C GLU A 474 16.71 -17.81 9.84
N SER A 475 17.39 -18.27 10.88
CA SER A 475 17.46 -17.58 12.17
C SER A 475 18.85 -16.98 12.42
N HIS A 476 19.66 -16.77 11.38
CA HIS A 476 20.96 -16.11 11.53
C HIS A 476 20.75 -14.61 11.79
N THR A 477 21.73 -13.94 12.39
CA THR A 477 21.69 -12.48 12.56
C THR A 477 21.63 -11.79 11.19
N GLU A 478 20.75 -10.81 11.04
CA GLU A 478 20.71 -9.89 9.90
C GLU A 478 21.49 -8.61 10.18
N ILE A 479 21.55 -8.18 11.44
CA ILE A 479 22.44 -7.10 11.88
C ILE A 479 23.89 -7.51 11.61
N ASP A 480 24.62 -6.71 10.83
CA ASP A 480 25.95 -7.03 10.30
C ASP A 480 26.00 -8.38 9.54
N GLY A 481 24.85 -8.85 9.06
CA GLY A 481 24.67 -10.11 8.36
C GLY A 481 24.02 -9.92 6.98
N PRO A 482 23.86 -11.01 6.21
CA PRO A 482 23.05 -10.97 5.00
C PRO A 482 21.56 -10.92 5.37
N GLN A 483 20.73 -10.49 4.41
CA GLN A 483 19.28 -10.67 4.49
C GLN A 483 18.93 -12.16 4.56
N ARG A 484 17.96 -12.52 5.41
CA ARG A 484 17.44 -13.89 5.51
C ARG A 484 16.60 -14.26 4.29
N ARG A 485 16.68 -15.52 3.87
CA ARG A 485 15.75 -16.05 2.87
C ARG A 485 14.33 -16.10 3.45
N ARG A 486 13.31 -15.88 2.62
CA ARG A 486 11.89 -16.00 3.01
C ARG A 486 11.19 -17.15 2.30
N ARG A 487 10.06 -17.60 2.86
CA ARG A 487 9.10 -18.49 2.17
C ARG A 487 7.68 -18.04 2.42
N GLY A 488 6.79 -18.36 1.47
CA GLY A 488 5.36 -18.23 1.68
C GLY A 488 4.86 -19.21 2.75
N PHE A 489 3.93 -18.77 3.59
CA PHE A 489 3.29 -19.60 4.60
C PHE A 489 1.77 -19.58 4.48
N ILE A 490 1.14 -20.59 5.08
CA ILE A 490 -0.27 -20.59 5.47
C ILE A 490 -0.40 -20.90 6.96
N PHE A 491 -1.24 -20.13 7.66
CA PHE A 491 -1.50 -20.27 9.08
C PHE A 491 -3.01 -20.24 9.37
N PRO A 492 -3.62 -21.40 9.66
CA PRO A 492 -4.99 -21.49 10.13
C PRO A 492 -5.05 -21.03 11.60
N TYR A 493 -5.30 -19.74 11.80
CA TYR A 493 -5.33 -19.13 13.12
C TYR A 493 -6.57 -19.59 13.91
N SER A 494 -6.34 -19.99 15.16
CA SER A 494 -7.40 -20.41 16.09
C SER A 494 -7.88 -19.21 16.91
N GLY A 495 -8.87 -18.50 16.39
CA GLY A 495 -9.50 -17.32 16.99
C GLY A 495 -11.02 -17.37 16.90
N VAL A 496 -11.66 -16.20 17.07
CA VAL A 496 -13.11 -16.08 16.90
C VAL A 496 -13.46 -16.28 15.43
N GLY A 497 -14.47 -17.12 15.16
CA GLY A 497 -14.91 -17.43 13.80
C GLY A 497 -14.09 -18.50 13.08
N SER A 498 -13.14 -19.16 13.74
CA SER A 498 -12.38 -20.27 13.15
C SER A 498 -13.25 -21.50 12.90
N ASP A 499 -12.92 -22.24 11.83
CA ASP A 499 -13.57 -23.50 11.46
C ASP A 499 -12.67 -24.70 11.81
N GLU A 500 -13.13 -25.57 12.72
CA GLU A 500 -12.34 -26.71 13.21
C GLU A 500 -11.99 -27.72 12.12
N GLU A 501 -12.88 -27.96 11.15
CA GLU A 501 -12.66 -28.93 10.07
C GLU A 501 -11.58 -28.42 9.10
N ARG A 502 -11.62 -27.13 8.78
CA ARG A 502 -10.60 -26.49 7.93
C ARG A 502 -9.23 -26.43 8.61
N MET A 503 -9.18 -26.02 9.87
CA MET A 503 -7.92 -26.01 10.62
C MET A 503 -7.31 -27.42 10.71
N ALA A 504 -8.14 -28.47 10.80
CA ALA A 504 -7.68 -29.85 10.89
C ALA A 504 -6.94 -30.34 9.63
N ILE A 505 -7.22 -29.77 8.44
CA ILE A 505 -6.49 -30.07 7.19
C ILE A 505 -4.98 -29.85 7.37
N PHE A 506 -4.63 -28.80 8.10
CA PHE A 506 -3.24 -28.41 8.40
C PHE A 506 -2.77 -28.90 9.78
N GLY A 507 -3.56 -29.76 10.44
CA GLY A 507 -3.26 -30.21 11.81
C GLY A 507 -3.18 -29.07 12.83
N SER A 508 -3.93 -27.98 12.61
CA SER A 508 -3.96 -26.75 13.43
C SER A 508 -2.58 -26.11 13.62
N ARG A 509 -1.77 -26.12 12.55
CA ARG A 509 -0.40 -25.58 12.54
C ARG A 509 -0.13 -24.75 11.30
N ALA A 510 0.82 -23.83 11.43
CA ALA A 510 1.34 -23.08 10.30
C ALA A 510 2.31 -23.94 9.45
N TRP A 511 2.32 -23.74 8.13
CA TRP A 511 3.11 -24.46 7.12
C TRP A 511 3.76 -23.52 6.12
N TRP A 512 4.91 -23.93 5.54
CA TRP A 512 5.77 -23.18 4.61
C TRP A 512 6.85 -24.08 3.96
#